data_AF-A0A9X7AP42-F1
#
_entry.id   AF-A0A9X7AP42-F1
#
_cell.length_a   1.000
_cell.length_b   1.000
_cell.length_c   1.000
_cell.angle_alpha   90.00
_cell.angle_beta   90.00
_cell.angle_gamma   90.00
#
_symmetry.space_group_name_H-M   'P 1'
#
loop_
_entity.id
_entity.type
_entity.pdbx_description
1 polymer ?
#
loop_
_entity_poly.entity_id
_entity_poly.type
_entity_poly.pdbx_seq_one_letter_code
_entity_poly.pdbx_strand_id
1 'polypeptide(L)'
;MKEVREYIETKKQGVLELQIKETEEKLGAAFPNQYRDLIKLVNNAEIGVWMLYPIKDNRNVTKTWDDIVRQNIDMRDESMPENLIIIGDDGSGDKLCFKINNGKMDNKIYIWYHADDEMEEISPSLKEFIMETIQEDDVF
;
A
#
# COMPACT_ATOMS: atom_id res chain seq x y z
N MET A 1 0.08 -12.42 8.28
CA MET A 1 0.24 -12.18 6.82
C MET A 1 0.40 -13.44 5.98
N LYS A 2 0.97 -14.56 6.45
CA LYS A 2 1.05 -15.78 5.62
C LYS A 2 -0.32 -16.35 5.25
N GLU A 3 -1.27 -16.29 6.17
CA GLU A 3 -2.66 -16.71 5.96
C GLU A 3 -3.35 -15.92 4.85
N VAL A 4 -3.07 -14.61 4.71
CA VAL A 4 -3.72 -13.81 3.67
C VAL A 4 -3.20 -14.11 2.26
N ARG A 5 -2.10 -14.87 2.13
CA ARG A 5 -1.44 -15.13 0.84
C ARG A 5 -2.36 -15.78 -0.17
N GLU A 6 -3.19 -16.72 0.26
CA GLU A 6 -4.06 -17.48 -0.62
C GLU A 6 -5.13 -16.61 -1.29
N TYR A 7 -5.41 -15.45 -0.72
CA TYR A 7 -6.39 -14.49 -1.20
C TYR A 7 -5.80 -13.32 -1.99
N ILE A 8 -4.46 -13.16 -1.98
CA ILE A 8 -3.83 -12.17 -2.85
C ILE A 8 -3.77 -12.73 -4.28
N GLU A 9 -4.44 -12.03 -5.20
CA GLU A 9 -4.60 -12.47 -6.59
C GLU A 9 -3.25 -12.59 -7.31
N THR A 10 -2.38 -11.61 -7.12
CA THR A 10 -1.07 -11.60 -7.76
C THR A 10 -0.10 -12.63 -7.17
N LYS A 11 0.77 -13.14 -8.04
CA LYS A 11 1.83 -14.09 -7.69
C LYS A 11 3.23 -13.52 -7.89
N LYS A 12 3.34 -12.19 -7.96
CA LYS A 12 4.61 -11.46 -8.05
C LYS A 12 5.49 -11.81 -6.84
N GLN A 13 6.78 -11.98 -7.10
CA GLN A 13 7.73 -12.27 -6.04
C GLN A 13 7.83 -11.07 -5.08
N GLY A 14 7.81 -11.33 -3.79
CA GLY A 14 8.06 -10.30 -2.78
C GLY A 14 9.48 -9.72 -2.85
N VAL A 15 9.65 -8.59 -2.17
CA VAL A 15 10.91 -7.83 -2.15
C VAL A 15 11.82 -8.22 -1.00
N LEU A 16 13.11 -7.92 -1.16
CA LEU A 16 14.14 -8.17 -0.16
C LEU A 16 14.17 -7.04 0.89
N GLU A 17 14.65 -7.37 2.08
CA GLU A 17 14.78 -6.45 3.22
C GLU A 17 15.51 -5.14 2.88
N LEU A 18 16.54 -5.21 2.02
CA LEU A 18 17.30 -4.05 1.57
C LEU A 18 16.41 -3.04 0.83
N GLN A 19 15.57 -3.53 -0.09
CA GLN A 19 14.69 -2.67 -0.90
C GLN A 19 13.63 -1.99 -0.02
N ILE A 20 13.15 -2.70 1.00
CA ILE A 20 12.20 -2.14 1.97
C ILE A 20 12.84 -0.99 2.73
N LYS A 21 14.05 -1.18 3.26
CA LYS A 21 14.78 -0.13 3.99
C LYS A 21 15.08 1.09 3.12
N GLU A 22 15.56 0.87 1.90
CA GLU A 22 15.80 1.97 0.95
C GLU A 22 14.52 2.74 0.62
N THR A 23 13.38 2.07 0.61
CA THR A 23 12.06 2.70 0.39
C THR A 23 11.63 3.51 1.60
N GLU A 24 11.74 2.95 2.81
CA GLU A 24 11.44 3.67 4.07
C GLU A 24 12.31 4.91 4.25
N GLU A 25 13.60 4.82 3.90
CA GLU A 25 14.53 5.95 3.94
C GLU A 25 14.11 7.07 2.98
N LYS A 26 13.67 6.74 1.77
CA LYS A 26 13.19 7.72 0.78
C LYS A 26 11.86 8.36 1.18
N LEU A 27 10.96 7.58 1.78
CA LEU A 27 9.67 8.07 2.28
C LEU A 27 9.79 8.80 3.63
N GLY A 28 10.95 8.72 4.29
CA GLY A 28 11.16 9.32 5.61
C GLY A 28 10.34 8.67 6.74
N ALA A 29 9.79 7.47 6.52
CA ALA A 29 8.93 6.80 7.48
C ALA A 29 9.07 5.27 7.42
N ALA A 30 9.08 4.64 8.59
CA ALA A 30 9.10 3.18 8.71
C ALA A 30 7.71 2.59 8.48
N PHE A 31 7.63 1.52 7.69
CA PHE A 31 6.42 0.76 7.44
C PHE A 31 5.96 0.00 8.69
N PRO A 32 4.64 -0.21 8.86
CA PRO A 32 4.13 -1.12 9.87
C PRO A 32 4.56 -2.56 9.54
N ASN A 33 4.77 -3.37 10.58
CA ASN A 33 5.24 -4.75 10.43
C ASN A 33 4.35 -5.59 9.50
N GLN A 34 3.04 -5.37 9.53
CA GLN A 34 2.10 -6.08 8.66
C GLN A 34 2.33 -5.79 7.18
N TYR A 35 2.60 -4.52 6.83
CA TYR A 35 2.92 -4.14 5.46
C TYR A 35 4.27 -4.70 5.02
N ARG A 36 5.29 -4.66 5.90
CA ARG A 36 6.59 -5.31 5.65
C ARG A 36 6.44 -6.80 5.37
N ASP A 37 5.62 -7.49 6.14
CA ASP A 37 5.37 -8.92 5.95
C ASP A 37 4.62 -9.20 4.64
N LEU A 38 3.70 -8.32 4.22
CA LEU A 38 2.99 -8.44 2.95
C LEU A 38 3.94 -8.26 1.76
N ILE A 39 4.70 -7.16 1.69
CA ILE A 39 5.57 -6.86 0.55
C ILE A 39 6.74 -7.86 0.40
N LYS A 40 7.16 -8.50 1.50
CA LYS A 40 8.11 -9.64 1.45
C LYS A 40 7.50 -10.91 0.89
N LEU A 41 6.20 -11.08 1.08
CA LEU A 41 5.44 -12.22 0.61
C LEU A 41 5.07 -12.06 -0.87
N VAL A 42 4.61 -10.86 -1.25
CA VAL A 42 4.11 -10.53 -2.58
C VAL A 42 4.28 -9.03 -2.83
N ASN A 43 4.97 -8.68 -3.91
CA ASN A 43 5.12 -7.28 -4.31
C ASN A 43 3.91 -6.87 -5.18
N ASN A 44 3.47 -5.61 -5.06
CA ASN A 44 2.33 -5.08 -5.82
C ASN A 44 1.09 -5.97 -5.69
N ALA A 45 0.67 -6.15 -4.43
CA ALA A 45 -0.48 -6.96 -4.05
C ALA A 45 -1.76 -6.40 -4.67
N GLU A 46 -2.65 -7.29 -5.08
CA GLU A 46 -3.97 -7.02 -5.65
C GLU A 46 -4.98 -7.61 -4.65
N ILE A 47 -5.85 -6.76 -4.09
CA ILE A 47 -6.77 -7.05 -2.98
C ILE A 47 -8.15 -6.49 -3.38
N GLY A 48 -9.00 -7.36 -3.95
CA GLY A 48 -10.25 -6.91 -4.59
C GLY A 48 -9.94 -5.87 -5.67
N VAL A 49 -10.57 -4.69 -5.59
CA VAL A 49 -10.31 -3.57 -6.50
C VAL A 49 -8.97 -2.85 -6.26
N TRP A 50 -8.35 -3.06 -5.10
CA TRP A 50 -7.17 -2.29 -4.69
C TRP A 50 -5.89 -2.90 -5.22
N MET A 51 -5.10 -2.06 -5.90
CA MET A 51 -3.76 -2.38 -6.38
C MET A 51 -2.73 -1.61 -5.56
N LEU A 52 -1.95 -2.33 -4.75
CA LEU A 52 -0.87 -1.70 -3.98
C LEU A 52 0.30 -1.35 -4.87
N TYR A 53 0.88 -0.16 -4.72
CA TYR A 53 2.06 0.23 -5.48
C TYR A 53 3.24 -0.71 -5.20
N PRO A 54 4.01 -1.09 -6.23
CA PRO A 54 5.21 -1.89 -6.03
C PRO A 54 6.25 -1.12 -5.22
N ILE A 55 7.12 -1.89 -4.57
CA ILE A 55 8.47 -1.42 -4.26
C ILE A 55 9.37 -1.72 -5.46
N LYS A 56 10.22 -0.74 -5.81
CA LYS A 56 11.19 -0.87 -6.88
C LYS A 56 12.06 -2.11 -6.71
N ASP A 57 12.09 -2.91 -7.76
CA ASP A 57 12.84 -4.17 -7.79
C ASP A 57 13.74 -4.23 -9.00
N ASN A 58 15.05 -4.32 -8.76
CA ASN A 58 16.07 -4.40 -9.80
C ASN A 58 15.89 -5.64 -10.69
N ARG A 59 15.18 -6.67 -10.22
CA ARG A 59 14.83 -7.86 -11.02
C ARG A 59 13.72 -7.57 -12.04
N ASN A 60 12.91 -6.51 -11.80
CA ASN A 60 11.73 -6.18 -12.58
C ASN A 60 11.52 -4.65 -12.67
N VAL A 61 12.55 -3.90 -13.05
CA VAL A 61 12.53 -2.42 -13.02
C VAL A 61 11.36 -1.84 -13.82
N THR A 62 11.10 -2.36 -15.03
CA THR A 62 10.01 -1.85 -15.89
C THR A 62 8.63 -2.03 -15.25
N LYS A 63 8.41 -3.14 -14.52
CA LYS A 63 7.13 -3.45 -13.87
C LYS A 63 6.98 -2.78 -12.51
N THR A 64 8.07 -2.20 -11.98
CA THR A 64 8.12 -1.51 -10.69
C THR A 64 8.58 -0.08 -10.87
N TRP A 65 8.38 0.48 -12.07
CA TRP A 65 8.75 1.87 -12.37
C TRP A 65 7.81 2.86 -11.69
N ASP A 66 6.51 2.52 -11.66
CA ASP A 66 5.50 3.30 -10.96
C ASP A 66 5.39 2.82 -9.50
N ASP A 67 6.45 3.07 -8.73
CA ASP A 67 6.60 2.58 -7.36
C ASP A 67 5.98 3.52 -6.31
N ILE A 68 5.88 3.01 -5.09
CA ILE A 68 5.36 3.76 -3.94
C ILE A 68 6.12 5.08 -3.70
N VAL A 69 7.43 5.11 -3.98
CA VAL A 69 8.24 6.33 -3.80
C VAL A 69 7.82 7.39 -4.82
N ARG A 70 7.75 7.03 -6.10
CA ARG A 70 7.32 7.93 -7.17
C ARG A 70 5.92 8.48 -6.92
N GLN A 71 5.01 7.63 -6.45
CA GLN A 71 3.63 8.02 -6.16
C GLN A 71 3.50 9.02 -5.01
N ASN A 72 4.43 9.00 -4.06
CA ASN A 72 4.44 9.93 -2.92
C ASN A 72 5.37 11.13 -3.08
N ILE A 73 6.29 11.13 -4.05
CA ILE A 73 7.26 12.23 -4.24
C ILE A 73 7.01 12.98 -5.55
N ASP A 74 6.83 12.26 -6.64
CA ASP A 74 6.77 12.87 -7.98
C ASP A 74 5.33 13.14 -8.42
N MET A 75 4.41 12.22 -8.11
CA MET A 75 3.03 12.21 -8.63
C MET A 75 1.98 12.55 -7.57
N ARG A 76 2.43 12.94 -6.38
CA ARG A 76 1.56 13.19 -5.25
C ARG A 76 0.65 14.39 -5.53
N ASP A 77 -0.63 14.25 -5.22
CA ASP A 77 -1.56 15.37 -5.28
C ASP A 77 -1.17 16.45 -4.27
N GLU A 78 -1.28 17.73 -4.65
CA GLU A 78 -0.96 18.88 -3.79
C GLU A 78 -2.02 19.08 -2.69
N SER A 79 -3.26 18.64 -2.91
CA SER A 79 -4.34 18.79 -1.91
C SER A 79 -4.25 17.75 -0.78
N MET A 80 -3.58 16.62 -1.02
CA MET A 80 -3.55 15.52 -0.06
C MET A 80 -2.73 15.88 1.19
N PRO A 81 -3.18 15.55 2.42
CA PRO A 81 -2.47 15.87 3.66
C PRO A 81 -1.04 15.27 3.76
N GLU A 82 -0.04 16.10 4.08
CA GLU A 82 1.40 15.73 4.17
C GLU A 82 1.70 14.52 5.07
N ASN A 83 0.85 14.24 6.05
CA ASN A 83 1.02 13.10 6.95
C ASN A 83 0.46 11.79 6.37
N LEU A 84 0.06 11.74 5.10
CA LEU A 84 -0.38 10.54 4.41
C LEU A 84 0.69 10.00 3.46
N ILE A 85 0.79 8.68 3.45
CA ILE A 85 1.56 7.92 2.47
C ILE A 85 0.61 7.02 1.71
N ILE A 86 0.54 7.24 0.40
CA ILE A 86 -0.23 6.42 -0.53
C ILE A 86 0.47 5.07 -0.69
N ILE A 87 -0.28 3.99 -0.55
CA ILE A 87 0.23 2.62 -0.73
C ILE A 87 -0.42 1.89 -1.89
N GLY A 88 -1.50 2.42 -2.48
CA GLY A 88 -2.20 1.84 -3.62
C GLY A 88 -3.38 2.69 -4.07
N ASP A 89 -4.04 2.25 -5.13
CA ASP A 89 -5.27 2.85 -5.67
C ASP A 89 -6.23 1.77 -6.19
N ASP A 90 -7.48 2.17 -6.44
CA ASP A 90 -8.55 1.33 -6.98
C ASP A 90 -8.79 1.53 -8.50
N GLY A 91 -7.97 2.34 -9.16
CA GLY A 91 -8.13 2.74 -10.56
C GLY A 91 -9.16 3.84 -10.82
N SER A 92 -9.93 4.30 -9.82
CA SER A 92 -10.89 5.41 -9.96
C SER A 92 -10.29 6.78 -9.63
N GLY A 93 -9.16 6.78 -8.92
CA GLY A 93 -8.47 7.97 -8.42
C GLY A 93 -8.30 7.94 -6.90
N ASP A 94 -9.12 7.15 -6.21
CA ASP A 94 -9.08 7.02 -4.76
C ASP A 94 -7.82 6.29 -4.30
N LYS A 95 -7.29 6.75 -3.16
CA LYS A 95 -5.96 6.37 -2.69
C LYS A 95 -6.04 5.66 -1.36
N LEU A 96 -5.47 4.46 -1.31
CA LEU A 96 -5.27 3.72 -0.06
C LEU A 96 -4.02 4.28 0.63
N CYS A 97 -4.12 4.62 1.91
CA CYS A 97 -3.10 5.38 2.61
C CYS A 97 -2.79 4.84 4.02
N PHE A 98 -1.56 5.06 4.47
CA PHE A 98 -1.19 5.08 5.88
C PHE A 98 -1.03 6.51 6.38
N LYS A 99 -1.28 6.74 7.67
CA LYS A 99 -0.85 7.97 8.37
C LYS A 99 0.55 7.81 8.93
N ILE A 100 1.35 8.86 8.82
CA ILE A 100 2.64 8.98 9.49
C ILE A 100 2.47 9.66 10.86
N ASN A 101 3.10 9.09 11.88
CA ASN A 101 3.30 9.70 13.18
C ASN A 101 4.78 9.51 13.61
N ASN A 102 5.51 10.61 13.79
CA ASN A 102 6.91 10.61 14.22
C ASN A 102 7.82 9.66 13.41
N GLY A 103 7.70 9.72 12.08
CA GLY A 103 8.51 8.89 11.17
C GLY A 103 8.13 7.41 11.16
N LYS A 104 6.94 7.06 11.64
CA LYS A 104 6.39 5.70 11.58
C LYS A 104 5.00 5.75 10.98
N MET A 105 4.74 4.86 10.03
CA MET A 105 3.40 4.65 9.50
C MET A 105 2.58 3.83 10.50
N ASP A 106 1.33 4.24 10.72
CA ASP A 106 0.38 3.53 11.59
C ASP A 106 -0.07 2.21 10.94
N ASN A 107 -0.71 1.34 11.72
CA ASN A 107 -1.31 0.09 11.21
C ASN A 107 -2.63 0.32 10.49
N LYS A 108 -3.35 1.39 10.85
CA LYS A 108 -4.68 1.72 10.34
C LYS A 108 -4.65 2.06 8.85
N ILE A 109 -5.66 1.61 8.14
CA ILE A 109 -5.84 1.85 6.71
C ILE A 109 -6.84 2.97 6.51
N TYR A 110 -6.45 3.92 5.66
CA TYR A 110 -7.28 5.05 5.27
C TYR A 110 -7.55 5.04 3.78
N ILE A 111 -8.70 5.57 3.36
CA ILE A 111 -8.93 6.02 1.99
C ILE A 111 -8.84 7.53 1.98
N TRP A 112 -8.20 8.07 0.95
CA TRP A 112 -8.35 9.46 0.55
C TRP A 112 -9.16 9.50 -0.75
N TYR A 113 -10.29 10.21 -0.71
CA TYR A 113 -11.22 10.34 -1.81
C TYR A 113 -10.81 11.51 -2.69
N HIS A 114 -10.45 11.23 -3.94
CA HIS A 114 -9.92 12.25 -4.85
C HIS A 114 -10.97 13.31 -5.22
N ALA A 115 -12.24 12.90 -5.31
CA ALA A 115 -13.32 13.78 -5.75
C ALA A 115 -13.63 14.91 -4.77
N ASP A 116 -13.55 14.63 -3.47
CA ASP A 116 -14.06 15.50 -2.41
C ASP A 116 -12.98 15.97 -1.43
N ASP A 117 -11.71 15.57 -1.64
CA ASP A 117 -10.56 15.82 -0.74
C ASP A 117 -10.78 15.31 0.70
N GLU A 118 -11.66 14.34 0.89
CA GLU A 118 -11.98 13.74 2.19
C GLU A 118 -11.14 12.49 2.50
N MET A 119 -11.09 12.11 3.78
CA MET A 119 -10.36 10.94 4.22
C MET A 119 -11.12 10.18 5.32
N GLU A 120 -11.18 8.86 5.15
CA GLU A 120 -11.88 7.95 6.05
C GLU A 120 -10.94 6.83 6.54
N GLU A 121 -11.11 6.43 7.81
CA GLU A 121 -10.49 5.20 8.34
C GLU A 121 -11.36 4.00 7.97
N ILE A 122 -10.86 3.09 7.14
CA ILE A 122 -11.65 1.97 6.65
C ILE A 122 -11.37 0.66 7.39
N SER A 123 -10.20 0.54 8.04
CA SER A 123 -9.86 -0.68 8.77
C SER A 123 -8.76 -0.41 9.80
N PRO A 124 -8.78 -1.06 10.97
CA PRO A 124 -7.77 -0.82 12.01
C PRO A 124 -6.41 -1.48 11.69
N SER A 125 -6.36 -2.39 10.70
CA SER A 125 -5.11 -3.00 10.25
C SER A 125 -5.15 -3.48 8.81
N LEU A 126 -3.99 -3.56 8.15
CA LEU A 126 -3.87 -4.12 6.80
C LEU A 126 -4.40 -5.55 6.70
N LYS A 127 -4.17 -6.36 7.75
CA LYS A 127 -4.68 -7.72 7.79
C LYS A 127 -6.20 -7.76 7.80
N GLU A 128 -6.83 -6.95 8.66
CA GLU A 128 -8.30 -6.89 8.76
C GLU A 128 -8.91 -6.40 7.46
N PHE A 129 -8.35 -5.34 6.88
CA PHE A 129 -8.75 -4.82 5.58
C PHE A 129 -8.79 -5.92 4.50
N ILE A 130 -7.70 -6.69 4.36
CA ILE A 130 -7.65 -7.78 3.38
C ILE A 130 -8.75 -8.81 3.66
N MET A 131 -8.93 -9.23 4.91
CA MET A 131 -9.94 -10.22 5.29
C MET A 131 -11.38 -9.74 5.09
N GLU A 132 -11.64 -8.44 5.25
CA GLU A 132 -12.93 -7.79 5.01
C GLU A 132 -13.24 -7.71 3.52
N THR A 133 -12.29 -7.24 2.70
CA THR A 133 -12.45 -7.15 1.23
C THR A 133 -12.76 -8.51 0.61
N ILE A 134 -12.10 -9.58 1.07
CA ILE A 134 -12.36 -10.95 0.57
C ILE A 134 -13.79 -11.40 0.87
N GLN A 135 -14.28 -11.10 2.08
CA GLN A 135 -15.63 -11.51 2.48
C GLN A 135 -16.71 -10.79 1.68
N GLU A 136 -16.44 -9.57 1.23
CA GLU A 136 -17.35 -8.83 0.36
C GLU A 136 -17.42 -9.44 -1.05
N ASP A 137 -16.28 -9.91 -1.60
CA ASP A 137 -16.22 -10.55 -2.92
C ASP A 137 -16.92 -11.92 -2.96
N ASP A 138 -16.90 -12.69 -1.86
CA ASP A 138 -17.58 -14.00 -1.74
C ASP A 138 -19.12 -13.89 -1.62
N VAL A 139 -19.67 -12.68 -1.44
CA VAL A 139 -21.11 -12.44 -1.25
C VAL A 139 -21.88 -12.19 -2.56
N PHE A 140 -21.18 -12.15 -3.71
CA PHE A 140 -21.77 -11.87 -5.03
C PHE A 140 -21.77 -13.08 -5.99
#